data_AF-A0A349IKQ1-F1
#
_entry.id   AF-A0A349IKQ1-F1
#
_cell.length_a   1.000
_cell.length_b   1.000
_cell.length_c   1.000
_cell.angle_alpha   90.00
_cell.angle_beta   90.00
_cell.angle_gamma   90.00
#
_symmetry.space_group_name_H-M   'P 1'
#
loop_
_entity.id
_entity.type
_entity.pdbx_description
1 polymer ?
#
loop_
_entity_poly.entity_id
_entity_poly.type
_entity_poly.pdbx_seq_one_letter_code
_entity_poly.pdbx_strand_id
1 'polypeptide(L)'
;MAEEIKAQDEELELEGQEEQKKDDLKNLQRSLTFESGGLIMYLSTEYVIEIINDHSITSLPMVPDYVKGVINLRGQILPIVDIRILMGTEAHDYTSKTCIIVLNIDDTPMGIIVDTVRQVVDIDLDEVKPIPMKRQKKLLNGMLNMDDGTVAMSFDCDALVNA
;
A
#
# COMPACT_ATOMS: atom_id res chain seq x y z
N MET A 1 26.04 20.58 44.93
CA MET A 1 26.38 19.14 44.98
C MET A 1 25.17 18.23 44.79
N ALA A 2 24.15 18.22 45.67
CA ALA A 2 22.97 17.36 45.46
C ALA A 2 22.04 17.82 44.31
N GLU A 3 21.90 19.13 44.10
CA GLU A 3 21.08 19.68 42.99
C GLU A 3 21.72 19.48 41.61
N GLU A 4 23.05 19.50 41.51
CA GLU A 4 23.76 19.32 40.23
C GLU A 4 23.69 17.88 39.71
N ILE A 5 23.68 16.88 40.61
CA ILE A 5 23.54 15.47 40.25
C ILE A 5 22.13 15.18 39.72
N LYS A 6 21.10 15.76 40.37
CA LYS A 6 19.71 15.55 39.96
C LYS A 6 19.39 16.20 38.60
N ALA A 7 19.98 17.35 38.30
CA ALA A 7 19.82 18.01 37.01
C ALA A 7 20.48 17.20 35.87
N GLN A 8 21.65 16.58 36.11
CA GLN A 8 22.30 15.72 35.13
C GLN A 8 21.48 14.46 34.82
N ASP A 9 20.89 13.83 35.82
CA ASP A 9 20.04 12.64 35.62
C ASP A 9 18.76 12.98 34.84
N GLU A 10 18.11 14.13 35.10
CA GLU A 10 16.94 14.59 34.34
C GLU A 10 17.27 14.96 32.87
N GLU A 11 18.46 15.53 32.61
CA GLU A 11 18.93 15.87 31.26
C GLU A 11 19.25 14.61 30.43
N LEU A 12 19.88 13.60 31.05
CA LEU A 12 20.14 12.28 30.46
C LEU A 12 18.85 11.50 30.14
N GLU A 13 17.82 11.60 30.97
CA GLU A 13 16.50 11.00 30.71
C GLU A 13 15.76 11.70 29.55
N LEU A 14 15.87 13.02 29.45
CA LEU A 14 15.30 13.81 28.34
C LEU A 14 16.00 13.51 27.01
N GLU A 15 17.33 13.41 26.99
CA GLU A 15 18.11 13.03 25.81
C GLU A 15 17.75 11.62 25.32
N GLY A 16 17.62 10.64 26.24
CA GLY A 16 17.20 9.28 25.89
C GLY A 16 15.77 9.20 25.32
N GLN A 17 14.85 10.01 25.83
CA GLN A 17 13.48 10.10 25.31
C GLN A 17 13.43 10.80 23.94
N GLU A 18 14.27 11.81 23.70
CA GLU A 18 14.36 12.48 22.40
C GLU A 18 15.04 11.62 21.33
N GLU A 19 16.05 10.83 21.68
CA GLU A 19 16.70 9.88 20.77
C GLU A 19 15.75 8.73 20.39
N GLN A 20 15.01 8.19 21.34
CA GLN A 20 14.05 7.12 21.09
C GLN A 20 12.87 7.60 20.23
N LYS A 21 12.32 8.79 20.52
CA LYS A 21 11.28 9.41 19.70
C LYS A 21 11.75 9.79 18.29
N LYS A 22 13.04 10.11 18.12
CA LYS A 22 13.65 10.35 16.80
C LYS A 22 13.88 9.07 16.01
N ASP A 23 14.09 7.94 16.65
CA ASP A 23 14.21 6.64 15.97
C ASP A 23 12.85 6.11 15.53
N ASP A 24 11.82 6.23 16.38
CA ASP A 24 10.42 5.89 16.03
C ASP A 24 9.92 6.71 14.81
N LEU A 25 10.38 7.95 14.65
CA LEU A 25 10.04 8.81 13.50
C LEU A 25 10.78 8.43 12.21
N LYS A 26 11.87 7.65 12.24
CA LYS A 26 12.66 7.32 11.05
C LYS A 26 12.04 6.21 10.19
N ASN A 27 11.14 5.41 10.74
CA ASN A 27 10.59 4.24 10.05
C ASN A 27 9.11 4.40 9.66
N LEU A 28 8.60 5.63 9.69
CA LEU A 28 7.25 5.96 9.22
C LEU A 28 7.22 6.08 7.70
N GLN A 29 6.41 5.25 7.06
CA GLN A 29 6.14 5.28 5.63
C GLN A 29 4.75 5.81 5.34
N ARG A 30 4.68 6.92 4.59
CA ARG A 30 3.42 7.47 4.08
C ARG A 30 2.80 6.54 3.04
N SER A 31 1.64 5.97 3.35
CA SER A 31 1.03 4.89 2.58
C SER A 31 -0.42 5.20 2.20
N LEU A 32 -0.81 4.86 0.97
CA LEU A 32 -2.20 4.92 0.52
C LEU A 32 -2.92 3.64 0.92
N THR A 33 -4.04 3.76 1.64
CA THR A 33 -4.92 2.63 1.96
C THR A 33 -6.06 2.49 0.97
N PHE A 34 -6.39 1.26 0.61
CA PHE A 34 -7.44 0.93 -0.35
C PHE A 34 -8.07 -0.43 -0.03
N GLU A 35 -9.23 -0.70 -0.62
CA GLU A 35 -9.93 -1.97 -0.47
C GLU A 35 -9.99 -2.71 -1.79
N SER A 36 -9.80 -4.02 -1.75
CA SER A 36 -10.07 -4.88 -2.90
C SER A 36 -10.39 -6.30 -2.44
N GLY A 37 -11.49 -6.87 -2.94
CA GLY A 37 -11.89 -8.24 -2.66
C GLY A 37 -12.19 -8.50 -1.18
N GLY A 38 -12.68 -7.49 -0.46
CA GLY A 38 -12.97 -7.54 0.97
C GLY A 38 -11.74 -7.40 1.88
N LEU A 39 -10.55 -7.11 1.34
CA LEU A 39 -9.34 -6.86 2.10
C LEU A 39 -8.99 -5.38 2.11
N ILE A 40 -8.54 -4.87 3.26
CA ILE A 40 -7.89 -3.57 3.37
C ILE A 40 -6.40 -3.78 3.10
N MET A 41 -5.86 -3.04 2.15
CA MET A 41 -4.46 -3.08 1.75
C MET A 41 -3.85 -1.69 1.76
N TYR A 42 -2.53 -1.63 1.77
CA TYR A 42 -1.79 -0.39 1.63
C TYR A 42 -0.52 -0.56 0.81
N LEU A 43 -0.10 0.52 0.16
CA LEU A 43 1.19 0.63 -0.55
C LEU A 43 1.81 2.01 -0.32
N SER A 44 3.12 2.13 -0.51
CA SER A 44 3.83 3.41 -0.38
C SER A 44 3.26 4.43 -1.37
N THR A 45 3.01 5.65 -0.88
CA THR A 45 2.57 6.76 -1.75
C THR A 45 3.61 7.15 -2.80
N GLU A 46 4.87 6.76 -2.64
CA GLU A 46 5.94 7.00 -3.62
C GLU A 46 5.67 6.32 -4.96
N TYR A 47 4.96 5.18 -4.96
CA TYR A 47 4.56 4.52 -6.20
C TYR A 47 3.34 5.18 -6.86
N VAL A 48 2.55 5.98 -6.14
CA VAL A 48 1.25 6.48 -6.62
C VAL A 48 1.45 7.74 -7.46
N ILE A 49 1.01 7.70 -8.72
CA ILE A 49 0.99 8.87 -9.60
C ILE A 49 -0.34 9.63 -9.41
N GLU A 50 -1.46 8.95 -9.65
CA GLU A 50 -2.79 9.53 -9.56
C GLU A 50 -3.85 8.43 -9.39
N ILE A 51 -5.07 8.83 -8.99
CA ILE A 51 -6.24 7.95 -8.93
C ILE A 51 -7.24 8.47 -9.94
N ILE A 52 -7.70 7.59 -10.82
CA ILE A 52 -8.65 7.93 -11.88
C ILE A 52 -9.92 7.10 -11.78
N ASN A 53 -11.03 7.69 -12.19
CA ASN A 53 -12.33 7.05 -12.29
C ASN A 53 -12.80 7.07 -13.74
N ASP A 54 -13.81 6.26 -14.07
CA ASP A 54 -14.56 6.33 -15.33
C ASP A 54 -13.71 6.30 -16.62
N HIS A 55 -12.71 5.39 -16.67
CA HIS A 55 -11.90 5.18 -17.87
C HIS A 55 -12.30 3.90 -18.61
N SER A 56 -12.43 4.00 -19.93
CA SER A 56 -12.69 2.85 -20.79
C SER A 56 -11.41 2.04 -20.98
N ILE A 57 -11.47 0.76 -20.60
CA ILE A 57 -10.36 -0.18 -20.76
C ILE A 57 -10.49 -0.88 -22.11
N THR A 58 -9.44 -0.86 -22.91
CA THR A 58 -9.35 -1.65 -24.14
C THR A 58 -8.83 -3.04 -23.78
N SER A 59 -9.70 -4.05 -23.85
CA SER A 59 -9.32 -5.43 -23.53
C SER A 59 -8.24 -5.97 -24.46
N LEU A 60 -7.28 -6.71 -23.88
CA LEU A 60 -6.25 -7.40 -24.65
C LEU A 60 -6.58 -8.90 -24.75
N PRO A 61 -6.41 -9.52 -25.93
CA PRO A 61 -6.56 -10.97 -26.07
C PRO A 61 -5.30 -11.69 -25.58
N MET A 62 -5.45 -12.97 -25.18
CA MET A 62 -4.33 -13.87 -24.82
C MET A 62 -3.46 -13.39 -23.64
N VAL A 63 -4.01 -12.56 -22.76
CA VAL A 63 -3.40 -12.19 -21.48
C VAL A 63 -4.04 -12.97 -20.34
N PRO A 64 -3.38 -13.10 -19.18
CA PRO A 64 -4.00 -13.67 -17.99
C PRO A 64 -5.28 -12.91 -17.59
N ASP A 65 -6.26 -13.61 -16.99
CA ASP A 65 -7.58 -13.04 -16.67
C ASP A 65 -7.55 -11.82 -15.73
N TYR A 66 -6.48 -11.68 -14.93
CA TYR A 66 -6.28 -10.53 -14.06
C TYR A 66 -5.88 -9.27 -14.83
N VAL A 67 -5.39 -9.38 -16.06
CA VAL A 67 -5.09 -8.25 -16.94
C VAL A 67 -6.36 -7.88 -17.70
N LYS A 68 -6.99 -6.77 -17.31
CA LYS A 68 -8.22 -6.29 -17.97
C LYS A 68 -7.96 -5.69 -19.35
N GLY A 69 -6.72 -5.29 -19.60
CA GLY A 69 -6.28 -4.73 -20.87
C GLY A 69 -5.42 -3.50 -20.66
N VAL A 70 -5.65 -2.46 -21.46
CA VAL A 70 -4.90 -1.21 -21.42
C VAL A 70 -5.80 0.02 -21.43
N ILE A 71 -5.30 1.12 -20.90
CA ILE A 71 -5.87 2.46 -21.11
C ILE A 71 -4.85 3.36 -21.79
N ASN A 72 -5.34 4.41 -22.45
CA ASN A 72 -4.50 5.53 -22.87
C ASN A 72 -4.72 6.69 -21.90
N LEU A 73 -3.72 6.99 -21.08
CA LEU A 73 -3.72 8.11 -20.16
C LEU A 73 -2.73 9.17 -20.65
N ARG A 74 -3.25 10.31 -21.11
CA ARG A 74 -2.45 11.45 -21.62
C ARG A 74 -1.39 11.06 -22.67
N GLY A 75 -1.70 10.09 -23.53
CA GLY A 75 -0.81 9.61 -24.60
C GLY A 75 0.07 8.41 -24.19
N GLN A 76 0.05 8.01 -22.92
CA GLN A 76 0.77 6.85 -22.41
C GLN A 76 -0.17 5.63 -22.34
N ILE A 77 0.29 4.49 -22.86
CA ILE A 77 -0.45 3.22 -22.77
C ILE A 77 -0.09 2.54 -21.45
N LEU A 78 -1.08 2.32 -20.60
CA LEU A 78 -0.92 1.72 -19.28
C LEU A 78 -1.63 0.36 -19.23
N PRO A 79 -0.94 -0.73 -18.85
CA PRO A 79 -1.60 -2.00 -18.54
C PRO A 79 -2.45 -1.86 -17.27
N ILE A 80 -3.64 -2.45 -17.29
CA ILE A 80 -4.59 -2.43 -16.19
C ILE A 80 -4.80 -3.83 -15.61
N VAL A 81 -4.56 -3.97 -14.31
CA VAL A 81 -4.69 -5.21 -13.55
C VAL A 81 -5.87 -5.11 -12.57
N ASP A 82 -6.77 -6.09 -12.56
CA ASP A 82 -7.82 -6.21 -11.54
C ASP A 82 -7.29 -6.99 -10.34
N ILE A 83 -7.12 -6.29 -9.21
CA ILE A 83 -6.52 -6.87 -8.00
C ILE A 83 -7.37 -8.01 -7.44
N ARG A 84 -8.70 -7.97 -7.61
CA ARG A 84 -9.60 -9.03 -7.11
C ARG A 84 -9.32 -10.34 -7.81
N ILE A 85 -9.24 -10.29 -9.14
CA ILE A 85 -8.94 -11.47 -9.96
C ILE A 85 -7.51 -11.93 -9.71
N LEU A 86 -6.57 -10.98 -9.59
CA LEU A 86 -5.18 -11.31 -9.31
C LEU A 86 -5.03 -12.08 -7.98
N MET A 87 -5.81 -11.71 -6.96
CA MET A 87 -5.84 -12.36 -5.65
C MET A 87 -6.69 -13.65 -5.61
N GLY A 88 -7.36 -14.00 -6.71
CA GLY A 88 -8.20 -15.19 -6.81
C GLY A 88 -9.59 -15.02 -6.21
N THR A 89 -10.02 -13.79 -5.96
CA THR A 89 -11.38 -13.46 -5.53
C THR A 89 -12.33 -13.47 -6.73
N GLU A 90 -13.57 -13.91 -6.52
CA GLU A 90 -14.58 -13.86 -7.56
C GLU A 90 -14.80 -12.42 -8.05
N ALA A 91 -14.96 -12.28 -9.37
CA ALA A 91 -15.23 -10.99 -9.97
C ALA A 91 -16.60 -10.49 -9.50
N HIS A 92 -16.62 -9.30 -8.90
CA HIS A 92 -17.84 -8.58 -8.58
C HIS A 92 -18.01 -7.42 -9.56
N ASP A 93 -19.26 -7.04 -9.80
CA ASP A 93 -19.58 -5.89 -10.62
C ASP A 93 -18.86 -4.64 -10.10
N TYR A 94 -18.30 -3.86 -11.03
CA TYR A 94 -17.73 -2.57 -10.67
C TYR A 94 -18.84 -1.64 -10.19
N THR A 95 -18.55 -0.88 -9.14
CA THR A 95 -19.46 0.11 -8.56
C THR A 95 -18.96 1.52 -8.85
N SER A 96 -19.75 2.54 -8.50
CA SER A 96 -19.30 3.94 -8.59
C SER A 96 -18.11 4.28 -7.68
N LYS A 97 -17.74 3.39 -6.75
CA LYS A 97 -16.56 3.55 -5.88
C LYS A 97 -15.31 2.94 -6.48
N THR A 98 -15.47 2.04 -7.46
CA THR A 98 -14.36 1.36 -8.13
C THR A 98 -13.52 2.38 -8.88
N CYS A 99 -12.21 2.35 -8.66
CA CYS A 99 -11.28 3.27 -9.27
C CYS A 99 -10.00 2.56 -9.73
N ILE A 100 -9.22 3.24 -10.56
CA ILE A 100 -7.90 2.80 -10.99
C ILE A 100 -6.85 3.64 -10.24
N ILE A 101 -5.98 2.98 -9.47
CA ILE A 101 -4.78 3.61 -8.92
C ILE A 101 -3.68 3.48 -9.98
N VAL A 102 -3.18 4.60 -10.46
CA VAL A 102 -2.06 4.65 -11.41
C VAL A 102 -0.77 4.64 -10.60
N LEU A 103 0.07 3.65 -10.87
CA LEU A 103 1.33 3.41 -10.20
C LEU A 103 2.51 3.57 -11.16
N ASN A 104 3.67 3.97 -10.64
CA ASN A 104 4.96 3.83 -11.29
C ASN A 104 5.89 3.05 -10.37
N ILE A 105 6.26 1.84 -10.76
CA ILE A 105 7.08 0.92 -9.97
C ILE A 105 8.35 0.68 -10.79
N ASP A 106 9.49 1.20 -10.34
CA ASP A 106 10.78 1.10 -11.04
C ASP A 106 10.68 1.42 -12.55
N ASP A 107 10.19 2.62 -12.87
CA ASP A 107 9.95 3.09 -14.25
C ASP A 107 8.97 2.23 -15.09
N THR A 108 8.20 1.36 -14.43
CA THR A 108 7.12 0.58 -15.03
C THR A 108 5.77 1.17 -14.65
N PRO A 109 5.16 1.99 -15.52
CA PRO A 109 3.87 2.61 -15.24
C PRO A 109 2.73 1.63 -15.52
N MET A 110 1.80 1.49 -14.57
CA MET A 110 0.65 0.58 -14.69
C MET A 110 -0.54 1.07 -13.86
N GLY A 111 -1.72 0.51 -14.10
CA GLY A 111 -2.90 0.79 -13.28
C GLY A 111 -3.42 -0.46 -12.59
N ILE A 112 -3.91 -0.29 -11.37
CA ILE A 112 -4.59 -1.34 -10.62
C ILE A 112 -6.04 -0.95 -10.35
N ILE A 113 -6.99 -1.84 -10.66
CA ILE A 113 -8.40 -1.66 -10.30
C ILE A 113 -8.59 -2.14 -8.87
N VAL A 114 -9.19 -1.28 -8.05
CA VAL A 114 -9.52 -1.54 -6.65
C VAL A 114 -11.00 -1.22 -6.39
N ASP A 115 -11.56 -1.75 -5.31
CA ASP A 115 -12.98 -1.52 -4.97
C ASP A 115 -13.22 -0.09 -4.50
N THR A 116 -12.30 0.45 -3.70
CA THR A 116 -12.32 1.85 -3.28
C THR A 116 -10.96 2.27 -2.72
N VAL A 117 -10.61 3.55 -2.88
CA VAL A 117 -9.50 4.16 -2.14
C VAL A 117 -10.04 4.75 -0.84
N ARG A 118 -9.29 4.57 0.25
CA ARG A 118 -9.63 5.13 1.56
C ARG A 118 -8.85 6.42 1.79
N GLN A 119 -7.81 6.38 2.62
CA GLN A 119 -7.05 7.55 3.06
C GLN A 119 -5.55 7.28 3.01
N VAL A 120 -4.78 8.36 3.09
CA VAL A 120 -3.32 8.26 3.29
C VAL A 120 -3.06 8.24 4.79
N VAL A 121 -2.27 7.27 5.24
CA VAL A 121 -1.85 7.12 6.65
C VAL A 121 -0.34 6.97 6.71
N ASP A 122 0.25 7.36 7.84
CA ASP A 122 1.65 7.07 8.11
C ASP A 122 1.72 5.71 8.81
N ILE A 123 2.46 4.77 8.23
CA ILE A 123 2.61 3.39 8.70
C ILE A 123 3.97 3.26 9.36
N ASP A 124 4.00 2.89 10.64
CA ASP A 124 5.24 2.48 11.28
C ASP A 124 5.63 1.08 10.77
N LEU A 125 6.74 1.01 10.03
CA LEU A 125 7.21 -0.24 9.44
C LEU A 125 7.67 -1.25 10.49
N ASP A 126 8.02 -0.83 11.71
CA ASP A 126 8.41 -1.73 12.79
C ASP A 126 7.21 -2.46 13.42
N GLU A 127 6.01 -1.90 13.29
CA GLU A 127 4.77 -2.55 13.72
C GLU A 127 4.24 -3.59 12.72
N VAL A 128 4.78 -3.61 11.49
CA VAL A 128 4.34 -4.51 10.44
C VAL A 128 4.79 -5.94 10.73
N LYS A 129 3.81 -6.82 10.93
CA LYS A 129 4.06 -8.23 11.24
C LYS A 129 4.05 -9.08 9.97
N PRO A 130 4.88 -10.14 9.89
CA PRO A 130 4.84 -11.07 8.78
C PRO A 130 3.52 -11.85 8.78
N ILE A 131 3.03 -12.21 7.59
CA ILE A 131 1.86 -13.08 7.47
C ILE A 131 2.27 -14.51 7.89
N PRO A 132 1.62 -15.13 8.89
CA PRO A 132 2.09 -16.36 9.53
C PRO A 132 1.77 -17.64 8.71
N MET A 133 1.63 -17.52 7.39
CA MET A 133 1.15 -18.59 6.51
C MET A 133 1.95 -18.63 5.22
N LYS A 134 2.11 -19.83 4.63
CA LYS A 134 2.67 -19.97 3.28
C LYS A 134 1.66 -19.41 2.26
N ARG A 135 2.14 -18.57 1.35
CA ARG A 135 1.33 -17.89 0.33
C ARG A 135 1.72 -18.41 -1.05
N GLN A 136 0.73 -18.63 -1.92
CA GLN A 136 0.97 -19.05 -3.31
C GLN A 136 1.52 -17.90 -4.17
N LYS A 137 1.02 -16.68 -3.95
CA LYS A 137 1.51 -15.43 -4.57
C LYS A 137 2.09 -14.51 -3.51
N LYS A 138 3.17 -13.80 -3.84
CA LYS A 138 3.87 -12.87 -2.94
C LYS A 138 3.35 -11.43 -3.04
N LEU A 139 2.06 -11.25 -3.33
CA LEU A 139 1.47 -9.92 -3.49
C LEU A 139 1.21 -9.18 -2.18
N LEU A 140 1.32 -9.88 -1.05
CA LEU A 140 1.16 -9.31 0.28
C LEU A 140 2.38 -9.65 1.11
N ASN A 141 2.96 -8.67 1.82
CA ASN A 141 4.21 -8.89 2.57
C ASN A 141 4.02 -8.94 4.08
N GLY A 142 3.11 -8.14 4.62
CA GLY A 142 2.88 -8.04 6.06
C GLY A 142 1.43 -7.68 6.39
N MET A 143 1.16 -7.63 7.69
CA MET A 143 -0.12 -7.23 8.27
C MET A 143 0.12 -6.26 9.42
N LEU A 144 -0.78 -5.29 9.56
CA LEU A 144 -0.79 -4.30 10.61
C LEU A 144 -2.20 -4.15 11.16
N ASN A 145 -2.34 -3.96 12.47
CA ASN A 145 -3.61 -3.60 13.08
C ASN A 145 -3.78 -2.08 12.97
N MET A 146 -4.91 -1.65 12.42
CA MET A 146 -5.29 -0.24 12.37
C MET A 146 -5.95 0.17 13.69
N ASP A 147 -5.96 1.47 13.99
CA ASP A 147 -6.59 2.03 15.20
C ASP A 147 -8.08 1.70 15.34
N ASP A 148 -8.77 1.50 14.21
CA ASP A 148 -10.19 1.12 14.14
C ASP A 148 -10.44 -0.37 14.41
N GLY A 149 -9.40 -1.13 14.73
CA GLY A 149 -9.44 -2.57 15.00
C GLY A 149 -9.46 -3.43 13.75
N THR A 150 -9.39 -2.85 12.55
CA THR A 150 -9.26 -3.60 11.31
C THR A 150 -7.81 -4.05 11.07
N VAL A 151 -7.62 -5.03 10.18
CA VAL A 151 -6.29 -5.49 9.76
C VAL A 151 -6.04 -4.99 8.34
N ALA A 152 -4.96 -4.26 8.14
CA ALA A 152 -4.49 -3.83 6.83
C ALA A 152 -3.28 -4.67 6.39
N MET A 153 -3.24 -5.04 5.12
CA MET A 153 -2.15 -5.85 4.55
C MET A 153 -1.24 -4.99 3.66
N SER A 154 0.07 -5.14 3.83
CA SER A 154 1.06 -4.52 2.94
C SER A 154 0.97 -5.16 1.56
N PHE A 155 0.76 -4.37 0.52
CA PHE A 155 0.73 -4.78 -0.87
C PHE A 155 2.12 -4.64 -1.51
N ASP A 156 2.60 -5.72 -2.11
CA ASP A 156 3.93 -5.80 -2.74
C ASP A 156 3.85 -5.35 -4.20
N CYS A 157 4.28 -4.11 -4.46
CA CYS A 157 4.36 -3.51 -5.78
C CYS A 157 5.36 -4.24 -6.71
N ASP A 158 6.51 -4.66 -6.19
CA ASP A 158 7.53 -5.33 -7.01
C ASP A 158 7.04 -6.71 -7.45
N ALA A 159 6.34 -7.43 -6.56
CA ALA A 159 5.70 -8.69 -6.91
C ALA A 159 4.59 -8.53 -7.94
N LEU A 160 3.89 -7.38 -7.97
CA LEU A 160 2.86 -7.09 -8.96
C LEU A 160 3.45 -6.96 -10.37
N VAL A 161 4.59 -6.29 -10.53
CA VAL A 161 5.27 -6.12 -11.84
C VAL A 161 5.68 -7.47 -12.43
N ASN A 162 5.99 -8.44 -11.56
CA ASN A 162 6.48 -9.78 -11.93
C ASN A 162 5.39 -10.87 -11.90
N ALA A 163 4.11 -10.49 -11.79
CA ALA A 163 2.99 -11.39 -11.52
C ALA A 163 2.46 -12.21 -12.71
#